data_AF-A0A4Y8CFY1-F1
#
_entry.id   AF-A0A4Y8CFY1-F1
#
_cell.length_a   1.000
_cell.length_b   1.000
_cell.length_c   1.000
_cell.angle_alpha   90.00
_cell.angle_beta   90.00
_cell.angle_gamma   90.00
#
_symmetry.space_group_name_H-M   'P 1'
#
loop_
_entity.id
_entity.type
_entity.pdbx_description
1 polymer ?
#
loop_
_entity_poly.entity_id
_entity_poly.type
_entity_poly.pdbx_seq_one_letter_code
_entity_poly.pdbx_strand_id
1 'polypeptide(L)'
;MPLDRLDEEPTRSASIWDITCDSDGEISYSKDKPLFLHDVDVEKENYFLGFFLVGAYQEVLGMKHNLFTHPTEAIISINEKGYEVEGVIEAQSILDALEDLDYDIHAIMDILNERISNSKLVNDKQKKHILGELYLFLNDNGYLKSIGV
;
A
#
# COMPACT_ATOMS: atom_id res chain seq x y z
N MET A 1 -0.23 -16.05 7.83
CA MET A 1 0.99 -16.89 7.89
C MET A 1 1.97 -16.40 6.83
N PRO A 2 3.28 -16.65 6.96
CA PRO A 2 4.24 -16.42 5.88
C PRO A 2 3.85 -17.20 4.61
N LEU A 3 4.12 -16.64 3.43
CA LEU A 3 3.84 -17.32 2.15
C LEU A 3 4.94 -18.31 1.75
N ASP A 4 6.15 -18.12 2.27
CA ASP A 4 7.32 -18.95 2.04
C ASP A 4 8.08 -19.26 3.36
N ARG A 5 9.26 -19.90 3.25
CA ARG A 5 10.11 -20.33 4.37
C ARG A 5 9.42 -21.25 5.38
N LEU A 6 8.35 -21.94 4.97
CA LEU A 6 7.57 -22.82 5.83
C LEU A 6 8.29 -24.12 6.21
N ASP A 7 9.44 -24.38 5.59
CA ASP A 7 10.39 -25.45 5.91
C ASP A 7 11.43 -25.04 6.97
N GLU A 8 11.44 -23.78 7.39
CA GLU A 8 12.26 -23.24 8.48
C GLU A 8 11.41 -23.06 9.75
N GLU A 9 12.02 -23.22 10.92
CA GLU A 9 11.32 -23.00 12.19
C GLU A 9 11.26 -21.49 12.50
N PRO A 10 10.07 -20.89 12.69
CA PRO A 10 9.95 -19.48 13.04
C PRO A 10 10.36 -19.24 14.51
N THR A 11 11.26 -18.29 14.74
CA THR A 11 11.89 -18.09 16.06
C THR A 11 11.51 -16.78 16.76
N ARG A 12 10.79 -15.88 16.09
CA ARG A 12 10.40 -14.57 16.64
C ARG A 12 8.94 -14.54 17.05
N SER A 13 8.65 -14.36 18.34
CA SER A 13 7.29 -14.01 18.78
C SER A 13 6.92 -12.64 18.21
N ALA A 14 5.82 -12.55 17.46
CA ALA A 14 5.50 -11.38 16.67
C ALA A 14 4.14 -10.78 17.04
N SER A 15 4.09 -9.44 17.03
CA SER A 15 2.89 -8.66 16.77
C SER A 15 3.00 -8.08 15.37
N ILE A 16 1.91 -8.01 14.60
CA ILE A 16 1.89 -7.37 13.28
C ILE A 16 1.06 -6.10 13.36
N TRP A 17 1.63 -5.01 12.86
CA TRP A 17 1.06 -3.66 12.91
C TRP A 17 0.92 -3.21 11.46
N ASP A 18 -0.17 -2.55 11.12
CA ASP A 18 -0.27 -1.92 9.82
C ASP A 18 0.49 -0.57 9.78
N ILE A 19 0.33 0.16 8.67
CA ILE A 19 1.06 1.42 8.39
C ILE A 19 0.27 2.66 8.82
N THR A 20 -0.83 2.50 9.56
CA THR A 20 -1.65 3.64 9.97
C THR A 20 -1.04 4.35 11.18
N CYS A 21 -1.58 5.53 11.50
CA CYS A 21 -1.14 6.30 12.66
C CYS A 21 -1.92 5.95 13.94
N ASP A 22 -2.98 5.16 13.85
CA ASP A 22 -3.75 4.72 15.01
C ASP A 22 -3.15 3.44 15.60
N SER A 23 -3.04 3.40 16.93
CA SER A 23 -2.53 2.23 17.64
C SER A 23 -3.47 1.02 17.61
N ASP A 24 -4.71 1.19 17.14
CA ASP A 24 -5.71 0.15 17.11
C ASP A 24 -5.55 -0.79 15.89
N GLY A 25 -4.76 -0.39 14.88
CA GLY A 25 -4.38 -1.17 13.69
C GLY A 25 -3.37 -2.30 13.94
N GLU A 26 -3.47 -3.01 15.07
CA GLU A 26 -2.52 -4.05 15.48
C GLU A 26 -3.19 -5.44 15.64
N ILE A 27 -2.52 -6.46 15.12
CA ILE A 27 -2.71 -7.87 15.51
C ILE A 27 -1.65 -8.20 16.57
N SER A 28 -1.98 -7.91 17.82
CA SER A 28 -1.05 -8.06 18.94
C SER A 28 -0.80 -9.54 19.27
N TYR A 29 0.42 -9.83 19.71
CA TYR A 29 0.76 -11.14 20.26
C TYR A 29 -0.14 -11.49 21.47
N SER A 30 -0.68 -12.70 21.48
CA SER A 30 -1.44 -13.25 22.60
C SER A 30 -0.92 -14.62 23.01
N LYS A 31 -0.93 -14.93 24.31
CA LYS A 31 -0.56 -16.26 24.81
C LYS A 31 -1.49 -17.37 24.31
N ASP A 32 -2.76 -17.03 24.07
CA ASP A 32 -3.77 -17.97 23.56
C ASP A 32 -3.64 -18.17 22.04
N LYS A 33 -3.03 -17.21 21.35
CA LYS A 33 -2.77 -17.22 19.90
C LYS A 33 -1.32 -16.78 19.64
N PRO A 34 -0.34 -17.60 20.03
CA PRO A 34 1.05 -17.21 19.92
C PRO A 34 1.45 -17.20 18.44
N LEU A 35 1.76 -16.02 17.91
CA LEU A 35 2.25 -15.84 16.55
C LEU A 35 3.77 -15.84 16.55
N PHE A 36 4.36 -16.70 15.73
CA PHE A 36 5.80 -16.72 15.46
C PHE A 36 6.09 -16.49 13.99
N LEU A 37 7.13 -15.70 13.69
CA LEU A 37 7.63 -15.41 12.35
C LEU A 37 9.13 -15.69 12.26
N HIS A 38 9.64 -15.80 11.04
CA HIS A 38 11.08 -15.93 10.76
C HIS A 38 11.81 -14.61 11.03
N ASP A 39 13.09 -14.70 11.39
CA ASP A 39 13.97 -13.54 11.53
C ASP A 39 14.57 -13.19 10.16
N VAL A 40 14.01 -12.19 9.49
CA VAL A 40 14.32 -11.83 8.10
C VAL A 40 14.89 -10.42 7.98
N ASP A 41 15.62 -10.18 6.89
CA ASP A 41 16.20 -8.88 6.56
C ASP A 41 15.44 -8.25 5.37
N VAL A 42 14.57 -7.29 5.66
CA VAL A 42 13.68 -6.64 4.66
C VAL A 42 14.42 -5.82 3.59
N GLU A 43 15.70 -5.50 3.80
CA GLU A 43 16.55 -4.84 2.81
C GLU A 43 17.18 -5.84 1.83
N LYS A 44 17.33 -7.11 2.23
CA LYS A 44 17.96 -8.17 1.42
C LYS A 44 16.96 -9.09 0.75
N GLU A 45 15.80 -9.29 1.36
CA GLU A 45 14.81 -10.25 0.90
C GLU A 45 13.38 -9.74 1.11
N ASN A 46 12.46 -10.30 0.34
CA ASN A 46 11.04 -10.00 0.51
C ASN A 46 10.41 -11.05 1.42
N TYR A 47 9.50 -10.59 2.28
CA TYR A 47 8.82 -11.46 3.22
C TYR A 47 7.34 -11.11 3.23
N PHE A 48 6.52 -11.99 2.63
CA PHE A 48 5.10 -11.75 2.44
C PHE A 48 4.27 -12.48 3.48
N LEU A 49 3.26 -11.79 4.02
CA LEU A 49 2.28 -12.34 4.94
C LEU A 49 0.94 -12.53 4.24
N GLY A 50 0.39 -13.74 4.32
CA GLY A 50 -0.95 -14.08 3.88
C GLY A 50 -1.97 -13.97 5.01
N PHE A 51 -3.06 -13.25 4.75
CA PHE A 51 -4.26 -13.20 5.57
C PHE A 51 -5.36 -13.98 4.87
N PHE A 52 -5.82 -15.06 5.50
CA PHE A 52 -6.75 -16.01 4.90
C PHE A 52 -8.13 -15.91 5.54
N LEU A 53 -9.15 -16.41 4.84
CA LEU A 53 -10.56 -16.36 5.27
C LEU A 53 -11.11 -14.92 5.37
N VAL A 54 -10.54 -14.00 4.58
CA VAL A 54 -10.94 -12.58 4.53
C VAL A 54 -11.95 -12.27 3.42
N GLY A 55 -12.28 -13.24 2.54
CA GLY A 55 -13.18 -13.04 1.39
C GLY A 55 -14.67 -12.90 1.73
N ALA A 56 -15.02 -12.69 3.00
CA ALA A 56 -16.39 -12.44 3.42
C ALA A 56 -16.42 -11.26 4.40
N TYR A 57 -17.38 -10.35 4.18
CA TYR A 57 -17.60 -9.11 4.93
C TYR A 57 -16.49 -8.05 4.88
N GLN A 58 -15.21 -8.42 4.77
CA GLN A 58 -14.10 -7.47 4.93
C GLN A 58 -14.10 -6.38 3.85
N GLU A 59 -14.32 -6.75 2.58
CA GLU A 59 -14.39 -5.79 1.47
C GLU A 59 -15.53 -4.78 1.63
N VAL A 60 -16.72 -5.26 2.00
CA VAL A 60 -17.92 -4.41 2.15
C VAL A 60 -17.86 -3.54 3.40
N LEU A 61 -17.20 -4.01 4.46
CA LEU A 61 -17.01 -3.27 5.72
C LEU A 61 -15.70 -2.47 5.75
N GLY A 62 -14.92 -2.48 4.66
CA GLY A 62 -13.64 -1.83 4.57
C GLY A 62 -13.76 -0.33 4.80
N MET A 63 -13.26 0.13 5.95
CA MET A 63 -13.11 1.56 6.21
C MET A 63 -11.85 2.05 5.51
N LYS A 64 -11.97 3.05 4.62
CA LYS A 64 -10.83 3.71 3.95
C LYS A 64 -10.08 4.64 4.94
N HIS A 65 -9.49 4.08 6.01
CA HIS A 65 -8.76 4.85 7.01
C HIS A 65 -7.52 5.49 6.39
N ASN A 66 -7.24 6.75 6.70
CA ASN A 66 -6.17 7.55 6.09
C ASN A 66 -6.15 7.54 4.55
N LEU A 67 -7.30 7.33 3.91
CA LEU A 67 -7.45 7.23 2.45
C LEU A 67 -6.66 6.08 1.80
N PHE A 68 -6.29 5.05 2.57
CA PHE A 68 -5.89 3.78 1.96
C PHE A 68 -7.12 3.19 1.27
N THR A 69 -7.12 3.27 -0.07
CA THR A 69 -8.18 2.73 -0.93
C THR A 69 -8.09 1.22 -1.00
N HIS A 70 -9.01 0.58 -1.72
CA HIS A 70 -8.96 -0.85 -1.91
C HIS A 70 -7.62 -1.27 -2.55
N PRO A 71 -6.92 -2.29 -2.03
CA PRO A 71 -5.67 -2.75 -2.62
C PRO A 71 -5.91 -3.32 -4.02
N THR A 72 -4.84 -3.43 -4.80
CA THR A 72 -4.88 -4.13 -6.08
C THR A 72 -5.34 -5.57 -5.87
N GLU A 73 -6.35 -5.99 -6.62
CA GLU A 73 -6.87 -7.36 -6.60
C GLU A 73 -6.70 -8.03 -7.97
N ALA A 74 -6.63 -9.35 -7.95
CA ALA A 74 -6.56 -10.16 -9.16
C ALA A 74 -7.24 -11.50 -8.94
N ILE A 75 -7.81 -12.05 -10.01
CA ILE A 75 -8.41 -13.38 -10.02
C ILE A 75 -7.35 -14.37 -10.50
N ILE A 76 -7.15 -15.45 -9.74
CA ILE A 76 -6.21 -16.51 -10.11
C ILE A 76 -7.01 -17.72 -10.59
N SER A 77 -6.92 -18.00 -11.89
CA SER A 77 -7.53 -19.17 -12.51
C SER A 77 -6.51 -20.31 -12.57
N ILE A 78 -6.93 -21.54 -12.24
CA ILE A 78 -6.02 -22.69 -12.14
C ILE A 78 -6.57 -23.85 -12.99
N ASN A 79 -5.71 -24.43 -13.83
CA ASN A 79 -6.03 -25.59 -14.67
C ASN A 79 -4.84 -26.56 -14.77
N GLU A 80 -4.95 -27.60 -15.59
CA GLU A 80 -3.90 -28.63 -15.74
C GLU A 80 -2.55 -28.10 -16.27
N LYS A 81 -2.52 -26.92 -16.90
CA LYS A 81 -1.31 -26.29 -17.43
C LYS A 81 -0.61 -25.37 -16.43
N GLY A 82 -1.24 -25.06 -15.30
CA GLY A 82 -0.72 -24.12 -14.29
C GLY A 82 -1.78 -23.12 -13.85
N TYR A 83 -1.35 -21.90 -13.54
CA TYR A 83 -2.24 -20.79 -13.15
C TYR A 83 -2.14 -19.64 -14.14
N GLU A 84 -3.19 -18.84 -14.21
CA GLU A 84 -3.29 -17.61 -15.01
C GLU A 84 -3.85 -16.49 -14.13
N VAL A 85 -3.25 -15.31 -14.25
CA VAL A 85 -3.71 -14.09 -13.57
C VAL A 85 -4.65 -13.37 -14.52
N GLU A 86 -5.89 -13.16 -14.10
CA GLU A 86 -6.91 -12.45 -14.89
C GLU A 86 -7.67 -11.45 -14.02
N GLY A 87 -8.43 -10.55 -14.65
CA GLY A 87 -9.30 -9.61 -13.94
C GLY A 87 -8.57 -8.70 -12.94
N VAL A 88 -7.37 -8.23 -13.27
CA VAL A 88 -6.61 -7.32 -12.40
C VAL A 88 -7.35 -5.99 -12.28
N ILE A 89 -7.61 -5.57 -11.05
CA ILE A 89 -8.13 -4.25 -10.70
C ILE A 89 -7.06 -3.56 -9.87
N GLU A 90 -6.45 -2.52 -10.43
CA GLU A 90 -5.40 -1.75 -9.77
C GLU A 90 -5.97 -0.87 -8.65
N ALA A 91 -5.19 -0.70 -7.58
CA ALA A 91 -5.50 0.26 -6.52
C ALA A 91 -5.61 1.68 -7.10
N GLN A 92 -6.57 2.44 -6.60
CA GLN A 92 -6.80 3.83 -6.99
C GLN A 92 -5.56 4.70 -6.73
N SER A 93 -5.30 5.65 -7.64
CA SER A 93 -4.28 6.67 -7.42
C SER A 93 -4.69 7.66 -6.33
N ILE A 94 -3.76 8.48 -5.86
CA ILE A 94 -4.05 9.56 -4.92
C ILE A 94 -5.09 10.53 -5.50
N LEU A 95 -5.03 10.85 -6.79
CA LEU A 95 -6.03 11.70 -7.44
C LEU A 95 -7.41 11.05 -7.46
N ASP A 96 -7.50 9.78 -7.85
CA ASP A 96 -8.79 9.07 -7.87
C ASP A 96 -9.42 9.01 -6.47
N ALA A 97 -8.60 8.78 -5.44
CA ALA A 97 -9.06 8.76 -4.05
C ALA A 97 -9.58 10.12 -3.57
N LEU A 98 -9.02 11.23 -4.07
CA LEU A 98 -9.52 12.58 -3.79
C LEU A 98 -10.81 12.88 -4.57
N GLU A 99 -10.90 12.42 -5.82
CA GLU A 99 -12.08 12.61 -6.67
C GLU A 99 -13.29 11.87 -6.09
N ASP A 100 -13.09 10.66 -5.55
CA ASP A 100 -14.09 9.88 -4.82
C ASP A 100 -14.72 10.64 -3.63
N LEU A 101 -14.01 11.64 -3.09
CA LEU A 101 -14.47 12.51 -2.00
C LEU A 101 -15.07 13.83 -2.49
N ASP A 102 -15.42 13.93 -3.78
CA ASP A 102 -15.95 15.11 -4.46
C ASP A 102 -14.97 16.31 -4.47
N TYR A 103 -13.66 16.08 -4.37
CA TYR A 103 -12.68 17.14 -4.61
C TYR A 103 -12.53 17.45 -6.10
N ASP A 104 -12.40 18.73 -6.43
CA ASP A 104 -12.09 19.19 -7.78
C ASP A 104 -10.60 18.97 -8.08
N ILE A 105 -10.30 17.88 -8.80
CA ILE A 105 -8.96 17.49 -9.20
C ILE A 105 -8.27 18.55 -10.07
N HIS A 106 -9.02 19.23 -10.94
CA HIS A 106 -8.47 20.33 -11.75
C HIS A 106 -8.06 21.50 -10.86
N ALA A 107 -8.92 21.89 -9.93
CA ALA A 107 -8.59 22.96 -8.98
C ALA A 107 -7.38 22.62 -8.11
N ILE A 108 -7.27 21.36 -7.64
CA ILE A 108 -6.12 20.89 -6.85
C ILE A 108 -4.82 20.95 -7.66
N MET A 109 -4.83 20.46 -8.90
CA MET A 109 -3.63 20.51 -9.75
C MET A 109 -3.25 21.96 -10.07
N ASP A 110 -4.21 22.82 -10.35
CA ASP A 110 -3.97 24.23 -10.65
C ASP A 110 -3.33 24.96 -9.46
N ILE A 111 -3.85 24.76 -8.23
CA ILE A 111 -3.26 25.39 -7.04
C ILE A 111 -1.86 24.84 -6.73
N LEU A 112 -1.62 23.54 -6.91
CA LEU A 112 -0.29 22.95 -6.71
C LEU A 112 0.72 23.50 -7.73
N ASN A 113 0.32 23.56 -9.00
CA ASN A 113 1.12 24.12 -10.08
C ASN A 113 1.44 25.61 -9.87
N GLU A 114 0.45 26.39 -9.47
CA GLU A 114 0.59 27.82 -9.17
C GLU A 114 1.58 28.06 -8.03
N ARG A 115 1.45 27.32 -6.93
CA ARG A 115 2.36 27.42 -5.77
C ARG A 115 3.80 27.06 -6.14
N ILE A 116 4.03 26.02 -6.93
CA ILE A 116 5.38 25.65 -7.38
C ILE A 116 5.95 26.74 -8.30
N SER A 117 5.14 27.23 -9.24
CA SER A 117 5.53 28.26 -10.19
C SER A 117 5.90 29.58 -9.51
N ASN A 118 5.13 29.98 -8.49
CA ASN A 118 5.33 31.22 -7.74
C ASN A 118 6.32 31.10 -6.57
N SER A 119 6.83 29.89 -6.30
CA SER A 119 7.86 29.69 -5.29
C SER A 119 9.13 30.48 -5.62
N LYS A 120 9.65 31.19 -4.62
CA LYS A 120 10.90 31.97 -4.68
C LYS A 120 12.09 31.23 -4.07
N LEU A 121 11.88 29.99 -3.59
CA LEU A 121 12.91 29.18 -2.93
C LEU A 121 13.71 28.31 -3.92
N VAL A 122 13.20 28.13 -5.13
CA VAL A 122 13.75 27.23 -6.15
C VAL A 122 13.80 27.92 -7.51
N ASN A 123 14.78 27.54 -8.34
CA ASN A 123 14.92 28.07 -9.70
C ASN A 123 14.00 27.32 -10.70
N ASP A 124 13.86 27.85 -11.91
CA ASP A 124 12.95 27.29 -12.92
C ASP A 124 13.28 25.85 -13.35
N LYS A 125 14.55 25.46 -13.30
CA LYS A 125 14.97 24.08 -13.58
C LYS A 125 14.50 23.13 -12.48
N GLN A 126 14.65 23.54 -11.21
CA GLN A 126 14.15 22.79 -10.06
C GLN A 126 12.63 22.72 -10.05
N LYS A 127 11.92 23.80 -10.39
CA LYS A 127 10.45 23.80 -10.49
C LYS A 127 9.94 22.75 -11.47
N LYS A 128 10.53 22.67 -12.67
CA LYS A 128 10.17 21.64 -13.67
C LYS A 128 10.41 20.22 -13.16
N HIS A 129 11.48 20.02 -12.39
CA HIS A 129 11.77 18.72 -11.79
C HIS A 129 10.72 18.34 -10.73
N ILE A 130 10.44 19.26 -9.80
CA ILE A 130 9.42 19.09 -8.75
C ILE A 130 8.05 18.80 -9.37
N LEU A 131 7.69 19.47 -10.46
CA LEU A 131 6.45 19.18 -11.18
C LEU A 131 6.42 17.73 -11.70
N GLY A 132 7.50 17.25 -12.31
CA GLY A 132 7.58 15.87 -12.76
C GLY A 132 7.38 14.86 -11.62
N GLU A 133 8.02 15.09 -10.48
CA GLU A 133 7.86 14.24 -9.28
C GLU A 133 6.43 14.32 -8.72
N LEU A 134 5.86 15.53 -8.62
CA LEU A 134 4.50 15.72 -8.11
C LEU A 134 3.47 14.99 -8.97
N TYR A 135 3.53 15.15 -10.30
CA TYR A 135 2.62 14.47 -11.20
C TYR A 135 2.77 12.95 -11.12
N LEU A 136 3.99 12.44 -10.95
CA LEU A 136 4.22 11.02 -10.72
C LEU A 136 3.53 10.54 -9.45
N PHE A 137 3.74 11.21 -8.32
CA PHE A 137 3.15 10.81 -7.04
C PHE A 137 1.63 10.90 -7.02
N LEU A 138 1.06 11.94 -7.66
CA LEU A 138 -0.39 12.11 -7.73
C LEU A 138 -1.09 10.98 -8.52
N ASN A 139 -0.41 10.42 -9.53
CA ASN A 139 -0.92 9.31 -10.33
C ASN A 139 -0.52 7.92 -9.79
N ASP A 140 0.18 7.86 -8.66
CA ASP A 140 0.54 6.62 -8.01
C ASP A 140 -0.46 6.31 -6.87
N ASN A 141 -0.50 5.06 -6.42
CA ASN A 141 -1.36 4.67 -5.30
C ASN A 141 -0.77 5.16 -3.95
N GLY A 142 -1.63 5.25 -2.94
CA GLY A 142 -1.27 5.77 -1.62
C GLY A 142 -0.46 4.82 -0.73
N TYR A 143 -0.21 3.57 -1.13
CA TYR A 143 0.54 2.62 -0.30
C TYR A 143 2.03 2.94 -0.23
N LEU A 144 2.64 2.64 0.92
CA LEU A 144 4.07 2.86 1.14
C LEU A 144 4.91 1.89 0.31
N LYS A 145 6.07 2.36 -0.12
CA LYS A 145 7.11 1.55 -0.78
C LYS A 145 8.19 1.18 0.24
N SER A 146 8.84 0.03 0.05
CA SER A 146 9.93 -0.39 0.93
C SER A 146 11.05 0.65 0.96
N ILE A 147 11.53 0.96 2.16
CA ILE A 147 12.68 1.83 2.38
C ILE A 147 13.92 0.94 2.23
N GLY A 148 14.22 0.53 0.99
CA GLY A 148 15.46 -0.18 0.70
C GLY A 148 16.69 0.72 0.88
N VAL A 149 17.89 0.12 0.76
CA VAL A 149 19.18 0.84 0.67
C VAL A 149 19.38 1.45 -0.71
#